data_AF-A0A843HK41-F1
#
_entry.id   AF-A0A843HK41-F1
#
_cell.length_a   1.000
_cell.length_b   1.000
_cell.length_c   1.000
_cell.angle_alpha   90.00
_cell.angle_beta   90.00
_cell.angle_gamma   90.00
#
_symmetry.space_group_name_H-M   'P 1'
#
loop_
_entity.id
_entity.type
_entity.pdbx_description
1 polymer ?
#
loop_
_entity_poly.entity_id
_entity_poly.type
_entity_poly.pdbx_seq_one_letter_code
_entity_poly.pdbx_strand_id
1 'polypeptide(L)'
;MKELSFRTLTANEIECRVGNTIKKKDQYGKSTNEVEAFYLLLYKNARVDQCVLDETVGQFNWQCKYYQVKNTMVCSVGIYNEERNEWLWKDNGGDDDFTTEQVKGELSDAFKRACFNWGIGRELYYSPKIYIKCDNANNEKSRYSVKVIEYDQNKRITRLAIINDKTKEIVFLYVKDKKVAENGENEPKKVENEPTPQANEPKGSITTHDLALIQEYVRNVQNQDNFYKWVEKHFNTQQLEQLTTSQGKAIVKKLGLEND
;
A
#
# COMPACT_ATOMS: atom_id res chain seq x y z
N MET A 1 -20.70 1.21 26.16
CA MET A 1 -20.08 1.57 24.87
C MET A 1 -19.11 0.50 24.40
N LYS A 2 -19.61 -0.45 23.62
CA LYS A 2 -18.76 -1.27 22.75
C LYS A 2 -18.15 -0.34 21.70
N GLU A 3 -16.83 -0.28 21.62
CA GLU A 3 -16.16 0.58 20.65
C GLU A 3 -16.42 0.05 19.23
N LEU A 4 -17.07 0.85 18.39
CA LEU A 4 -17.28 0.50 16.98
C LEU A 4 -15.96 0.70 16.23
N SER A 5 -15.39 -0.40 15.75
CA SER A 5 -14.16 -0.38 14.96
C SER A 5 -14.32 -1.19 13.68
N PHE A 6 -14.00 -0.58 12.55
CA PHE A 6 -13.98 -1.24 11.24
C PHE A 6 -12.63 -1.89 10.98
N ARG A 7 -12.60 -3.09 10.40
CA ARG A 7 -11.35 -3.74 9.96
C ARG A 7 -10.64 -2.93 8.87
N THR A 8 -9.35 -3.21 8.67
CA THR A 8 -8.63 -2.73 7.49
C THR A 8 -9.05 -3.50 6.24
N LEU A 9 -8.87 -2.87 5.09
CA LEU A 9 -9.08 -3.46 3.78
C LEU A 9 -8.05 -4.55 3.49
N THR A 10 -8.49 -5.57 2.78
CA THR A 10 -7.64 -6.63 2.24
C THR A 10 -7.11 -6.22 0.86
N ALA A 11 -6.08 -6.92 0.36
CA ALA A 11 -5.49 -6.64 -0.95
C ALA A 11 -6.53 -6.65 -2.09
N ASN A 12 -7.47 -7.59 -2.08
CA ASN A 12 -8.51 -7.74 -3.11
C ASN A 12 -9.60 -6.67 -3.06
N GLU A 13 -9.66 -5.89 -1.98
CA GLU A 13 -10.62 -4.79 -1.81
C GLU A 13 -10.03 -3.44 -2.26
N ILE A 14 -8.78 -3.44 -2.73
CA ILE A 14 -8.05 -2.24 -3.13
C ILE A 14 -7.75 -2.29 -4.63
N GLU A 15 -8.24 -1.28 -5.34
CA GLU A 15 -7.94 -1.00 -6.74
C GLU A 15 -6.71 -0.10 -6.85
N CYS A 16 -5.82 -0.40 -7.79
CA CYS A 16 -4.78 0.54 -8.22
C CYS A 16 -5.28 1.34 -9.42
N ARG A 17 -5.31 2.66 -9.30
CA ARG A 17 -5.65 3.57 -10.41
C ARG A 17 -4.45 4.38 -10.82
N VAL A 18 -4.27 4.55 -12.13
CA VAL A 18 -3.27 5.48 -12.65
C VAL A 18 -3.74 6.90 -12.36
N GLY A 19 -2.94 7.63 -11.59
CA GLY A 19 -3.13 9.04 -11.28
C GLY A 19 -2.31 9.92 -12.21
N ASN A 20 -1.69 10.96 -11.64
CA ASN A 20 -0.89 11.92 -12.40
C ASN A 20 0.22 11.23 -13.22
N THR A 21 0.36 11.65 -14.47
CA THR A 21 1.42 11.19 -15.37
C THR A 21 2.50 12.27 -15.50
N ILE A 22 3.75 11.83 -15.65
CA ILE A 22 4.91 12.66 -15.92
C ILE A 22 5.27 12.44 -17.38
N LYS A 23 5.34 13.53 -18.15
CA LYS A 23 5.69 13.49 -19.58
C LYS A 23 7.20 13.59 -19.76
N LYS A 24 7.73 12.85 -20.74
CA LYS A 24 9.14 13.00 -21.14
C LYS A 24 9.37 14.41 -21.68
N LYS A 25 10.58 14.93 -21.47
CA LYS A 25 11.03 16.18 -22.08
C LYS A 25 11.89 15.91 -23.31
N ASP A 26 11.72 16.74 -24.35
CA ASP A 26 12.63 16.75 -25.48
C ASP A 26 13.97 17.40 -25.13
N GLN A 27 14.90 17.42 -26.09
CA GLN A 27 16.24 18.00 -25.92
C GLN A 27 16.24 19.50 -25.58
N TYR A 28 15.12 20.20 -25.77
CA TYR A 28 14.93 21.61 -25.44
C TYR A 28 14.16 21.80 -24.12
N GLY A 29 13.85 20.72 -23.40
CA GLY A 29 13.15 20.75 -22.12
C GLY A 29 11.62 20.86 -22.24
N LYS A 30 11.04 20.74 -23.44
CA LYS A 30 9.60 20.84 -23.67
C LYS A 30 8.94 19.47 -23.49
N SER A 31 7.79 19.44 -22.82
CA SER A 31 7.02 18.21 -22.61
C SER A 31 6.55 17.61 -23.94
N THR A 32 6.76 16.31 -24.08
CA THR A 32 6.26 15.49 -25.20
C THR A 32 4.93 14.83 -24.84
N ASN A 33 4.33 14.12 -25.80
CA ASN A 33 3.13 13.32 -25.54
C ASN A 33 3.42 12.00 -24.82
N GLU A 34 4.67 11.55 -24.82
CA GLU A 34 5.09 10.29 -24.21
C GLU A 34 5.12 10.40 -22.68
N VAL A 35 4.60 9.37 -22.02
CA VAL A 35 4.64 9.24 -20.55
C VAL A 35 5.99 8.63 -20.16
N GLU A 36 6.71 9.33 -19.28
CA GLU A 36 7.96 8.85 -18.68
C GLU A 36 7.70 8.02 -17.43
N ALA A 37 6.72 8.43 -16.64
CA ALA A 37 6.35 7.79 -15.39
C ALA A 37 4.93 8.19 -14.99
N PHE A 38 4.35 7.48 -14.03
CA PHE A 38 3.04 7.80 -13.48
C PHE A 38 2.98 7.40 -12.01
N TYR A 39 2.00 7.97 -11.31
CA TYR A 39 1.70 7.56 -9.94
C TYR A 39 0.53 6.58 -9.94
N LEU A 40 0.61 5.55 -9.09
CA LEU A 40 -0.56 4.76 -8.74
C LEU A 40 -1.19 5.29 -7.47
N LEU A 41 -2.52 5.26 -7.45
CA LEU A 41 -3.37 5.63 -6.32
C LEU A 41 -4.14 4.40 -5.87
N LEU A 42 -4.19 4.18 -4.56
CA LEU A 42 -4.98 3.11 -3.97
C LEU A 42 -6.41 3.61 -3.72
N TYR A 43 -7.38 2.89 -4.23
CA TYR A 43 -8.81 3.19 -4.10
C TYR A 43 -9.59 1.96 -3.63
N LYS A 44 -10.74 2.17 -3.00
CA LYS A 44 -11.79 1.16 -2.87
C LYS A 44 -12.99 1.56 -3.71
N ASN A 45 -13.79 0.58 -4.12
CA ASN A 45 -15.10 0.84 -4.70
C ASN A 45 -16.19 0.82 -3.61
N ALA A 46 -17.39 1.31 -3.93
CA ALA A 46 -18.49 1.42 -2.97
C ALA A 46 -19.02 0.06 -2.46
N ARG A 47 -18.80 -1.04 -3.19
CA ARG A 47 -19.25 -2.37 -2.74
C ARG A 47 -18.43 -2.86 -1.56
N VAL A 48 -17.14 -2.52 -1.54
CA VAL A 48 -16.26 -2.79 -0.38
C VAL A 48 -16.81 -2.12 0.88
N ASP A 49 -17.23 -0.86 0.79
CA ASP A 49 -17.84 -0.16 1.94
C ASP A 49 -19.13 -0.84 2.41
N GLN A 50 -19.99 -1.25 1.47
CA GLN A 50 -21.24 -1.96 1.79
C GLN A 50 -20.96 -3.29 2.50
N CYS A 51 -20.01 -4.09 2.00
CA CYS A 51 -19.60 -5.33 2.65
C CYS A 51 -19.03 -5.09 4.04
N VAL A 52 -18.15 -4.10 4.20
CA VAL A 52 -17.56 -3.79 5.51
C VAL A 52 -18.61 -3.27 6.51
N LEU A 53 -19.61 -2.52 6.05
CA LEU A 53 -20.76 -2.12 6.87
C LEU A 53 -21.60 -3.33 7.28
N ASP A 54 -21.98 -4.17 6.33
CA ASP A 54 -22.75 -5.40 6.58
C ASP A 54 -22.05 -6.32 7.58
N GLU A 55 -20.75 -6.53 7.42
CA GLU A 55 -19.92 -7.35 8.30
C GLU A 55 -19.80 -6.76 9.71
N THR A 56 -19.68 -5.44 9.84
CA THR A 56 -19.34 -4.78 11.11
C THR A 56 -20.57 -4.48 11.95
N VAL A 57 -21.64 -3.97 11.32
CA VAL A 57 -22.85 -3.53 12.04
C VAL A 57 -24.08 -4.35 11.68
N GLY A 58 -24.07 -5.10 10.58
CA GLY A 58 -25.22 -5.86 10.09
C GLY A 58 -26.05 -5.08 9.07
N GLN A 59 -26.59 -5.81 8.09
CA GLN A 59 -27.34 -5.26 6.94
C GLN A 59 -28.52 -4.34 7.30
N PHE A 60 -29.13 -4.53 8.47
CA PHE A 60 -30.27 -3.73 8.94
C PHE A 60 -29.88 -2.54 9.82
N ASN A 61 -28.59 -2.40 10.18
CA ASN A 61 -28.11 -1.43 11.17
C ASN A 61 -27.29 -0.29 10.57
N TRP A 62 -27.30 -0.18 9.24
CA TRP A 62 -26.81 0.99 8.52
C TRP A 62 -27.78 1.40 7.42
N GLN A 63 -27.74 2.68 7.06
CA GLN A 63 -28.49 3.22 5.94
C GLN A 63 -27.75 4.40 5.33
N CYS A 64 -28.12 4.78 4.10
CA CYS A 64 -27.61 5.99 3.49
C CYS A 64 -28.72 6.81 2.85
N LYS A 65 -28.52 8.13 2.81
CA LYS A 65 -29.38 9.06 2.06
C LYS A 65 -28.51 10.04 1.28
N TYR A 66 -29.02 10.48 0.15
CA TYR A 66 -28.37 11.44 -0.73
C TYR A 66 -29.20 12.72 -0.80
N TYR A 67 -28.53 13.86 -0.79
CA TYR A 67 -29.15 15.17 -0.93
C TYR A 67 -28.13 16.14 -1.51
N GLN A 68 -28.64 17.16 -2.19
CA GLN A 68 -27.80 18.15 -2.84
C GLN A 68 -27.58 19.35 -1.90
N VAL A 69 -26.32 19.77 -1.75
CA VAL A 69 -25.95 20.99 -1.03
C VAL A 69 -25.28 21.92 -2.04
N LYS A 70 -25.98 22.99 -2.42
CA LYS A 70 -25.62 23.85 -3.55
C LYS A 70 -25.53 23.02 -4.84
N ASN A 71 -24.32 22.77 -5.34
CA ASN A 71 -24.07 21.99 -6.56
C ASN A 71 -23.30 20.69 -6.29
N THR A 72 -23.14 20.30 -5.02
CA THR A 72 -22.42 19.08 -4.64
C THR A 72 -23.41 18.06 -4.11
N MET A 73 -23.37 16.84 -4.64
CA MET A 73 -24.07 15.71 -4.06
C MET A 73 -23.40 15.31 -2.75
N VAL A 74 -24.20 15.25 -1.69
CA VAL A 74 -23.76 14.81 -0.37
C VAL A 74 -24.43 13.48 -0.03
N CYS A 75 -23.65 12.57 0.54
CA CYS A 75 -24.16 11.34 1.13
C CYS A 75 -24.05 11.43 2.64
N SER A 76 -25.15 11.11 3.35
CA SER A 76 -25.09 10.75 4.78
C SER A 76 -25.09 9.24 4.91
N VAL A 77 -24.13 8.69 5.66
CA VAL A 77 -24.18 7.29 6.12
C VAL A 77 -24.54 7.28 7.59
N GLY A 78 -25.64 6.61 7.90
CA GLY A 78 -26.20 6.46 9.24
C GLY A 78 -25.92 5.06 9.79
N ILE A 79 -25.47 4.99 11.05
CA ILE A 79 -25.34 3.73 11.80
C ILE A 79 -26.23 3.83 13.04
N TYR A 80 -27.03 2.80 13.28
CA TYR A 80 -27.94 2.78 14.41
C TYR A 80 -27.15 2.57 15.72
N ASN A 81 -27.40 3.44 16.69
CA ASN A 81 -26.82 3.33 18.02
C ASN A 81 -27.90 2.83 18.98
N GLU A 82 -27.81 1.55 19.36
CA GLU A 82 -28.78 0.90 20.25
C GLU A 82 -28.82 1.54 21.65
N GLU A 83 -27.66 1.94 22.20
CA GLU A 83 -27.57 2.56 23.54
C GLU A 83 -28.30 3.92 23.59
N ARG A 84 -28.27 4.68 22.48
CA ARG A 84 -28.91 6.01 22.36
C ARG A 84 -30.28 5.96 21.69
N ASN A 85 -30.69 4.79 21.19
CA ASN A 85 -31.92 4.59 20.41
C ASN A 85 -32.07 5.59 19.26
N GLU A 86 -30.98 5.87 18.53
CA GLU A 86 -31.00 6.83 17.43
C GLU A 86 -30.02 6.48 16.31
N TRP A 87 -30.24 7.08 15.14
CA TRP A 87 -29.30 7.02 14.02
C TRP A 87 -28.23 8.10 14.16
N LEU A 88 -26.97 7.69 14.23
CA LEU A 88 -25.84 8.60 14.15
C LEU A 88 -25.43 8.74 12.69
N TRP A 89 -25.26 9.97 12.21
CA TRP A 89 -25.02 10.26 10.78
C TRP A 89 -23.65 10.90 10.57
N LYS A 90 -23.00 10.56 9.46
CA LYS A 90 -21.82 11.26 8.98
C LYS A 90 -21.97 11.58 7.50
N ASP A 91 -21.72 12.84 7.18
CA ASP A 91 -21.96 13.41 5.86
C ASP A 91 -20.64 13.65 5.13
N ASN A 92 -20.62 13.44 3.81
CA ASN A 92 -19.53 13.92 2.97
C ASN A 92 -20.00 14.17 1.54
N GLY A 93 -19.39 15.16 0.89
CA GLY A 93 -19.64 15.48 -0.52
C GLY A 93 -18.81 14.60 -1.45
N GLY A 94 -19.36 14.34 -2.64
CA GLY A 94 -18.57 13.92 -3.80
C GLY A 94 -17.69 15.05 -4.31
N ASP A 95 -16.70 14.72 -5.13
CA ASP A 95 -15.89 15.69 -5.86
C ASP A 95 -16.12 15.51 -7.37
N ASP A 96 -16.43 16.61 -8.06
CA ASP A 96 -16.95 16.59 -9.42
C ASP A 96 -16.18 17.57 -10.32
N ASP A 97 -15.59 17.03 -11.39
CA ASP A 97 -15.41 17.73 -12.66
C ASP A 97 -16.59 17.34 -13.58
N PHE A 98 -17.24 18.31 -14.22
CA PHE A 98 -18.61 18.23 -14.77
C PHE A 98 -18.76 17.50 -16.14
N THR A 99 -19.20 16.23 -16.17
CA THR A 99 -19.80 15.54 -17.35
C THR A 99 -20.79 14.41 -16.94
N THR A 100 -21.68 13.98 -17.85
CA THR A 100 -22.85 13.12 -17.55
C THR A 100 -22.57 11.66 -17.18
N GLU A 101 -21.45 11.05 -17.58
CA GLU A 101 -21.04 9.72 -17.08
C GLU A 101 -20.57 9.76 -15.62
N GLN A 102 -20.34 10.97 -15.07
CA GLN A 102 -19.77 11.18 -13.75
C GLN A 102 -20.82 11.30 -12.63
N VAL A 103 -22.11 11.50 -12.91
CA VAL A 103 -23.16 11.58 -11.85
C VAL A 103 -23.23 10.29 -11.00
N LYS A 104 -23.03 9.12 -11.63
CA LYS A 104 -22.93 7.82 -10.90
C LYS A 104 -21.62 7.72 -10.12
N GLY A 105 -20.57 8.36 -10.62
CA GLY A 105 -19.26 8.49 -9.96
C GLY A 105 -19.35 9.36 -8.72
N GLU A 106 -20.01 10.51 -8.81
CA GLU A 106 -20.26 11.48 -7.73
C GLU A 106 -20.99 10.83 -6.55
N LEU A 107 -22.11 10.13 -6.81
CA LEU A 107 -22.85 9.42 -5.76
C LEU A 107 -21.99 8.37 -5.05
N SER A 108 -21.24 7.59 -5.84
CA SER A 108 -20.34 6.57 -5.29
C SER A 108 -19.20 7.20 -4.48
N ASP A 109 -18.68 8.35 -4.93
CA ASP A 109 -17.61 9.07 -4.24
C ASP A 109 -18.10 9.67 -2.93
N ALA A 110 -19.24 10.36 -2.94
CA ALA A 110 -19.89 10.89 -1.75
C ALA A 110 -20.10 9.78 -0.70
N PHE A 111 -20.63 8.62 -1.12
CA PHE A 111 -20.82 7.46 -0.24
C PHE A 111 -19.51 6.92 0.34
N LYS A 112 -18.51 6.66 -0.50
CA LYS A 112 -17.17 6.21 -0.05
C LYS A 112 -16.56 7.20 0.95
N ARG A 113 -16.77 8.50 0.75
CA ARG A 113 -16.25 9.58 1.59
C ARG A 113 -16.99 9.71 2.92
N ALA A 114 -18.30 9.50 2.94
CA ALA A 114 -19.06 9.37 4.18
C ALA A 114 -18.61 8.14 4.99
N CYS A 115 -18.28 7.03 4.31
CA CYS A 115 -17.72 5.83 4.94
C CYS A 115 -16.31 6.05 5.52
N PHE A 116 -15.47 6.88 4.89
CA PHE A 116 -14.18 7.29 5.50
C PHE A 116 -14.40 8.01 6.84
N ASN A 117 -15.46 8.79 7.00
CA ASN A 117 -15.77 9.47 8.26
C ASN A 117 -16.12 8.47 9.38
N TRP A 118 -16.61 7.28 9.04
CA TRP A 118 -16.83 6.17 9.97
C TRP A 118 -15.56 5.38 10.30
N GLY A 119 -14.55 5.44 9.45
CA GLY A 119 -13.27 4.77 9.66
C GLY A 119 -12.91 3.74 8.57
N ILE A 120 -13.81 3.47 7.62
CA ILE A 120 -13.62 2.45 6.59
C ILE A 120 -12.62 2.94 5.56
N GLY A 121 -11.49 2.25 5.38
CA GLY A 121 -10.49 2.56 4.37
C GLY A 121 -9.63 3.80 4.66
N ARG A 122 -9.60 4.31 5.90
CA ARG A 122 -8.75 5.46 6.28
C ARG A 122 -7.26 5.15 6.11
N GLU A 123 -6.87 3.90 6.22
CA GLU A 123 -5.51 3.40 6.01
C GLU A 123 -4.97 3.74 4.62
N LEU A 124 -5.83 3.90 3.61
CA LEU A 124 -5.42 4.28 2.26
C LEU A 124 -4.79 5.68 2.20
N TYR A 125 -5.15 6.58 3.13
CA TYR A 125 -4.52 7.90 3.26
C TYR A 125 -3.09 7.84 3.80
N TYR A 126 -2.65 6.67 4.27
CA TYR A 126 -1.28 6.42 4.69
C TYR A 126 -0.46 5.64 3.64
N SER A 127 -0.99 5.53 2.42
CA SER A 127 -0.27 4.93 1.29
C SER A 127 1.04 5.69 1.04
N PRO A 128 2.15 4.97 0.78
CA PRO A 128 3.35 5.60 0.25
C PRO A 128 3.06 6.20 -1.13
N LYS A 129 3.95 7.09 -1.60
CA LYS A 129 3.93 7.56 -2.98
C LYS A 129 4.36 6.41 -3.89
N ILE A 130 3.43 5.87 -4.68
CA ILE A 130 3.68 4.77 -5.61
C ILE A 130 4.06 5.37 -6.96
N TYR A 131 5.35 5.55 -7.21
CA TYR A 131 5.88 6.03 -8.48
C TYR A 131 6.30 4.85 -9.34
N ILE A 132 5.80 4.78 -10.58
CA ILE A 132 6.15 3.73 -11.55
C ILE A 132 6.79 4.40 -12.77
N LYS A 133 8.00 3.97 -13.13
CA LYS A 133 8.64 4.38 -14.38
C LYS A 133 7.96 3.66 -15.54
N CYS A 134 7.69 4.39 -16.61
CA CYS A 134 7.05 3.84 -17.80
C CYS A 134 8.06 3.05 -18.63
N ASP A 135 7.67 1.84 -19.04
CA ASP A 135 8.41 0.98 -19.97
C ASP A 135 7.43 0.18 -20.86
N ASN A 136 7.95 -0.79 -21.62
CA ASN A 136 7.13 -1.60 -22.53
C ASN A 136 6.10 -2.49 -21.81
N ALA A 137 6.40 -2.93 -20.59
CA ALA A 137 5.54 -3.77 -19.77
C ALA A 137 4.62 -2.93 -18.86
N ASN A 138 5.13 -1.83 -18.32
CA ASN A 138 4.53 -1.01 -17.29
C ASN A 138 4.22 0.39 -17.84
N ASN A 139 2.97 0.62 -18.24
CA ASN A 139 2.54 1.92 -18.75
C ASN A 139 1.18 2.34 -18.16
N GLU A 140 0.75 3.57 -18.46
CA GLU A 140 -0.47 4.18 -17.93
C GLU A 140 -1.77 3.49 -18.38
N LYS A 141 -1.68 2.58 -19.36
CA LYS A 141 -2.81 1.78 -19.88
C LYS A 141 -2.85 0.37 -19.31
N SER A 142 -1.81 -0.02 -18.58
CA SER A 142 -1.72 -1.34 -17.95
C SER A 142 -2.58 -1.41 -16.69
N ARG A 143 -2.90 -2.64 -16.27
CA ARG A 143 -3.65 -2.88 -15.04
C ARG A 143 -2.70 -3.36 -13.94
N TYR A 144 -2.97 -2.88 -12.74
CA TYR A 144 -2.17 -3.17 -11.56
C TYR A 144 -3.08 -3.61 -10.44
N SER A 145 -2.59 -4.53 -9.61
CA SER A 145 -3.32 -5.02 -8.44
C SER A 145 -2.41 -5.07 -7.22
N VAL A 146 -3.00 -4.82 -6.06
CA VAL A 146 -2.32 -5.04 -4.78
C VAL A 146 -2.19 -6.54 -4.58
N LYS A 147 -0.95 -7.02 -4.45
CA LYS A 147 -0.64 -8.43 -4.16
C LYS A 147 -0.54 -8.68 -2.66
N VAL A 148 0.07 -7.76 -1.93
CA VAL A 148 0.22 -7.81 -0.47
C VAL A 148 -0.04 -6.43 0.12
N ILE A 149 -0.75 -6.40 1.22
CA ILE A 149 -0.83 -5.21 2.09
C ILE A 149 -0.89 -5.65 3.56
N GLU A 150 -0.08 -5.02 4.39
CA GLU A 150 -0.03 -5.28 5.83
C GLU A 150 -0.07 -3.97 6.61
N TYR A 151 -0.59 -4.03 7.83
CA TYR A 151 -0.82 -2.86 8.67
C TYR A 151 -0.26 -3.04 10.08
N ASP A 152 0.14 -1.94 10.72
CA ASP A 152 0.39 -1.92 12.16
C ASP A 152 -0.91 -1.77 12.97
N GLN A 153 -0.80 -1.84 14.30
CA GLN A 153 -1.91 -1.65 15.24
C GLN A 153 -2.66 -0.31 15.08
N ASN A 154 -2.02 0.69 14.47
CA ASN A 154 -2.60 2.02 14.18
C ASN A 154 -3.14 2.11 12.75
N LYS A 155 -3.33 0.96 12.08
CA LYS A 155 -3.81 0.84 10.70
C LYS A 155 -2.92 1.58 9.69
N ARG A 156 -1.62 1.72 9.96
CA ARG A 156 -0.66 2.28 9.00
C ARG A 156 -0.07 1.19 8.15
N ILE A 157 0.05 1.43 6.86
CA ILE A 157 0.65 0.48 5.92
C ILE A 157 2.12 0.24 6.33
N THR A 158 2.45 -1.03 6.54
CA THR A 158 3.81 -1.49 6.89
C THR A 158 4.45 -2.28 5.77
N ARG A 159 3.64 -2.96 4.94
CA ARG A 159 4.09 -3.63 3.72
C ARG A 159 3.06 -3.41 2.62
N LEU A 160 3.53 -3.15 1.40
CA LEU A 160 2.69 -3.02 0.21
C LEU A 160 3.45 -3.54 -1.00
N ALA A 161 2.90 -4.53 -1.70
CA ALA A 161 3.40 -5.02 -2.98
C ALA A 161 2.32 -4.88 -4.05
N ILE A 162 2.67 -4.30 -5.20
CA ILE A 162 1.78 -4.13 -6.35
C ILE A 162 2.38 -4.86 -7.53
N ILE A 163 1.54 -5.57 -8.27
CA ILE A 163 1.93 -6.32 -9.47
C ILE A 163 1.31 -5.72 -10.73
N ASN A 164 1.96 -5.96 -11.87
CA ASN A 164 1.33 -5.80 -13.17
C ASN A 164 0.45 -7.02 -13.46
N ASP A 165 -0.82 -6.82 -13.79
CA ASP A 165 -1.76 -7.93 -13.98
C ASP A 165 -1.40 -8.83 -15.16
N LYS A 166 -0.70 -8.29 -16.17
CA LYS A 166 -0.31 -9.04 -17.37
C LYS A 166 0.97 -9.84 -17.15
N THR A 167 2.03 -9.19 -16.66
CA THR A 167 3.34 -9.86 -16.48
C THR A 167 3.42 -10.64 -15.17
N LYS A 168 2.55 -10.32 -14.20
CA LYS A 168 2.57 -10.83 -12.82
C LYS A 168 3.80 -10.45 -12.01
N GLU A 169 4.65 -9.59 -12.55
CA GLU A 169 5.85 -9.09 -11.87
C GLU A 169 5.48 -8.02 -10.85
N ILE A 170 6.30 -7.92 -9.79
CA ILE A 170 6.18 -6.86 -8.79
C ILE A 170 6.71 -5.56 -9.39
N VAL A 171 5.85 -4.55 -9.49
CA VAL A 171 6.19 -3.23 -10.04
C VAL A 171 6.46 -2.19 -8.96
N PHE A 172 6.03 -2.47 -7.73
CA PHE A 172 6.27 -1.61 -6.58
C PHE A 172 6.28 -2.44 -5.31
N LEU A 173 7.25 -2.15 -4.44
CA LEU A 173 7.38 -2.75 -3.13
C LEU A 173 7.74 -1.68 -2.09
N TYR A 174 6.96 -1.66 -1.03
CA TYR A 174 7.19 -0.83 0.14
C TYR A 174 7.23 -1.72 1.38
N VAL A 175 8.27 -1.53 2.19
CA VAL A 175 8.40 -2.11 3.52
C VAL A 175 8.81 -0.98 4.45
N LYS A 176 8.02 -0.73 5.49
CA LYS A 176 8.33 0.27 6.50
C LYS A 176 9.46 -0.28 7.37
N ASP A 177 10.62 0.35 7.31
CA ASP A 177 11.73 0.05 8.22
C ASP A 177 11.22 0.15 9.66
N LYS A 178 11.43 -0.92 10.45
CA LYS A 178 11.26 -0.84 11.91
C LYS A 178 12.36 0.07 12.47
N LYS A 179 12.16 1.39 12.43
CA LYS A 179 12.82 2.26 13.39
C LYS A 179 12.25 1.90 14.76
N VAL A 180 13.11 1.36 15.61
CA VAL A 180 12.88 1.27 17.06
C VAL A 180 12.39 2.63 17.51
N ALA A 181 11.28 2.67 18.25
CA ALA A 181 10.70 3.90 18.75
C ALA A 181 11.77 4.67 19.56
N GLU A 182 12.05 5.90 19.12
CA GLU A 182 12.76 6.88 19.94
C GLU A 182 11.86 7.26 21.11
N ASN A 183 12.19 6.74 22.31
CA ASN A 183 11.98 7.46 23.56
C ASN A 183 13.37 7.73 24.15
N GLY A 184 13.55 8.96 24.62
CA GLY A 184 14.86 9.58 24.81
C GLY A 184 15.81 8.96 25.84
N GLU A 185 17.07 9.35 25.66
CA GLU A 185 18.17 9.44 26.63
C GLU A 185 18.38 8.24 27.57
N ASN A 186 19.24 7.30 27.13
CA ASN A 186 20.53 7.01 27.78
C ASN A 186 21.20 5.81 27.09
N GLU A 187 22.35 6.03 26.45
CA GLU A 187 23.35 4.97 26.22
C GLU A 187 24.19 4.79 27.51
N PRO A 188 24.88 3.65 27.71
CA PRO A 188 24.59 2.31 27.19
C PRO A 188 24.71 1.23 28.28
N LYS A 189 23.99 0.11 28.14
CA LYS A 189 24.55 -1.22 28.45
C LYS A 189 23.90 -2.30 27.59
N LYS A 190 24.75 -2.94 26.79
CA LYS A 190 24.53 -4.09 25.91
C LYS A 190 23.73 -5.22 26.56
N VAL A 191 22.78 -5.78 25.80
CA VAL A 191 22.67 -7.23 25.60
C VAL A 191 22.28 -7.47 24.13
N GLU A 192 23.25 -7.91 23.36
CA GLU A 192 23.13 -8.41 21.98
C GLU A 192 22.36 -9.75 21.99
N ASN A 193 21.34 -9.88 21.14
CA ASN A 193 20.91 -11.17 20.61
C ASN A 193 21.04 -11.08 19.09
N GLU A 194 22.28 -11.19 18.62
CA GLU A 194 22.60 -11.40 17.20
C GLU A 194 22.14 -12.79 16.77
N PRO A 195 21.55 -12.95 15.56
CA PRO A 195 21.48 -14.26 14.93
C PRO A 195 22.90 -14.67 14.51
N THR A 196 23.51 -15.54 15.31
CA THR A 196 24.79 -16.17 15.02
C THR A 196 24.71 -16.93 13.68
N PRO A 197 25.73 -16.84 12.80
CA PRO A 197 25.82 -17.68 11.60
C PRO A 197 25.82 -19.16 11.98
N GLN A 198 24.98 -19.98 11.34
CA GLN A 198 25.19 -21.43 11.38
C GLN A 198 26.50 -21.73 10.65
N ALA A 199 27.53 -22.03 11.44
CA ALA A 199 28.84 -22.46 10.96
C ALA A 199 28.68 -23.82 10.27
N ASN A 200 28.66 -23.83 8.93
CA ASN A 200 29.07 -24.91 8.01
C ASN A 200 28.61 -24.70 6.55
N GLU A 201 27.91 -23.62 6.21
CA GLU A 201 27.57 -23.35 4.80
C GLU A 201 28.76 -22.75 4.02
N PRO A 202 29.09 -23.27 2.82
CA PRO A 202 30.15 -22.69 2.00
C PRO A 202 29.76 -21.27 1.54
N LYS A 203 30.71 -20.33 1.58
CA LYS A 203 30.51 -18.98 1.03
C LYS A 203 30.08 -19.07 -0.44
N GLY A 204 29.10 -18.27 -0.82
CA GLY A 204 28.50 -18.26 -2.16
C GLY A 204 27.58 -19.45 -2.47
N SER A 205 27.02 -20.07 -1.44
CA SER A 205 26.00 -21.12 -1.58
C SER A 205 24.56 -20.61 -1.63
N ILE A 206 24.34 -19.31 -1.81
CA ILE A 206 22.99 -18.76 -1.99
C ILE A 206 22.26 -19.49 -3.13
N THR A 207 20.98 -19.80 -2.92
CA THR A 207 20.19 -20.46 -3.96
C THR A 207 19.94 -19.51 -5.12
N THR A 208 19.89 -20.02 -6.36
CA THR A 208 19.57 -19.22 -7.55
C THR A 208 18.22 -18.51 -7.40
N HIS A 209 17.28 -19.13 -6.69
CA HIS A 209 15.96 -18.57 -6.40
C HIS A 209 16.04 -17.35 -5.47
N ASP A 210 16.69 -17.50 -4.31
CA ASP A 210 16.84 -16.41 -3.33
C ASP A 210 17.64 -15.25 -3.94
N LEU A 211 18.70 -15.56 -4.69
CA LEU A 211 19.50 -14.57 -5.40
C LEU A 211 18.64 -13.79 -6.42
N ALA A 212 17.81 -14.48 -7.21
CA ALA A 212 16.94 -13.84 -8.18
C ALA A 212 15.91 -12.91 -7.52
N LEU A 213 15.28 -13.35 -6.41
CA LEU A 213 14.33 -12.54 -5.63
C LEU A 213 15.00 -11.29 -5.07
N ILE A 214 16.18 -11.43 -4.48
CA ILE A 214 16.92 -10.29 -3.93
C ILE A 214 17.35 -9.34 -5.06
N GLN A 215 17.86 -9.86 -6.18
CA GLN A 215 18.25 -9.02 -7.33
C GLN A 215 17.07 -8.30 -7.96
N GLU A 216 15.89 -8.91 -8.00
CA GLU A 216 14.65 -8.26 -8.44
C GLU A 216 14.23 -7.15 -7.47
N TYR A 217 14.26 -7.42 -6.17
CA TYR A 217 14.04 -6.40 -5.14
C TYR A 217 14.97 -5.21 -5.31
N VAL A 218 16.28 -5.46 -5.43
CA VAL A 218 17.29 -4.40 -5.53
C VAL A 218 17.10 -3.56 -6.80
N ARG A 219 16.74 -4.18 -7.92
CA ARG A 219 16.45 -3.45 -9.16
C ARG A 219 15.30 -2.45 -9.00
N ASN A 220 14.35 -2.74 -8.12
CA ASN A 220 13.10 -2.00 -7.97
C ASN A 220 13.10 -0.98 -6.82
N VAL A 221 14.13 -0.94 -5.96
CA VAL A 221 14.24 0.07 -4.90
C VAL A 221 14.95 1.34 -5.37
N GLN A 222 14.47 2.51 -4.92
CA GLN A 222 15.02 3.82 -5.32
C GLN A 222 16.46 4.07 -4.83
N ASN A 223 16.92 3.39 -3.78
CA ASN A 223 18.26 3.59 -3.21
C ASN A 223 18.96 2.24 -2.99
N GLN A 224 19.60 1.75 -4.05
CA GLN A 224 20.35 0.50 -4.05
C GLN A 224 21.57 0.57 -3.12
N ASP A 225 22.24 1.73 -3.03
CA ASP A 225 23.43 1.92 -2.19
C ASP A 225 23.15 1.65 -0.71
N ASN A 226 21.98 2.08 -0.22
CA ASN A 226 21.57 1.80 1.16
C ASN A 226 21.38 0.31 1.42
N PHE A 227 20.84 -0.42 0.44
CA PHE A 227 20.69 -1.87 0.55
C PHE A 227 22.06 -2.55 0.61
N TYR A 228 22.98 -2.26 -0.31
CA TYR A 228 24.30 -2.88 -0.30
C TYR A 228 25.14 -2.53 0.94
N LYS A 229 25.06 -1.29 1.45
CA LYS A 229 25.66 -0.90 2.74
C LYS A 229 25.08 -1.70 3.91
N TRP A 230 23.77 -1.99 3.88
CA TRP A 230 23.14 -2.81 4.90
C TRP A 230 23.63 -4.26 4.83
N VAL A 231 23.72 -4.85 3.63
CA VAL A 231 24.26 -6.21 3.41
C VAL A 231 25.70 -6.30 3.90
N GLU A 232 26.55 -5.33 3.56
CA GLU A 232 27.95 -5.27 4.00
C GLU A 232 28.06 -5.25 5.53
N LYS A 233 27.25 -4.41 6.19
CA LYS A 233 27.25 -4.29 7.65
C LYS A 233 26.86 -5.60 8.34
N HIS A 234 25.97 -6.40 7.77
CA HIS A 234 25.40 -7.59 8.44
C HIS A 234 26.04 -8.91 8.00
N PHE A 235 26.61 -8.96 6.80
CA PHE A 235 27.14 -10.20 6.22
C PHE A 235 28.60 -10.05 5.76
N ASN A 236 29.22 -8.88 5.95
CA ASN A 236 30.60 -8.58 5.60
C ASN A 236 30.91 -8.81 4.12
N THR A 237 29.93 -8.55 3.25
CA THR A 237 30.06 -8.56 1.78
C THR A 237 29.03 -7.66 1.14
N GLN A 238 29.36 -7.04 0.00
CA GLN A 238 28.41 -6.36 -0.88
C GLN A 238 28.00 -7.24 -2.07
N GLN A 239 28.69 -8.36 -2.30
CA GLN A 239 28.42 -9.26 -3.42
C GLN A 239 27.36 -10.28 -3.00
N LEU A 240 26.19 -10.22 -3.62
CA LEU A 240 25.07 -11.11 -3.27
C LEU A 240 25.39 -12.57 -3.56
N GLU A 241 26.23 -12.82 -4.56
CA GLU A 241 26.72 -14.15 -4.95
C GLU A 241 27.64 -14.77 -3.91
N GLN A 242 28.15 -14.00 -2.94
CA GLN A 242 28.98 -14.51 -1.85
C GLN A 242 28.17 -14.93 -0.61
N LEU A 243 26.87 -14.63 -0.59
CA LEU A 243 25.99 -15.01 0.50
C LEU A 243 25.82 -16.52 0.56
N THR A 244 25.60 -17.03 1.77
CA THR A 244 25.22 -18.42 2.03
C THR A 244 23.72 -18.61 1.84
N THR A 245 23.23 -19.85 1.75
CA THR A 245 21.79 -20.15 1.68
C THR A 245 21.02 -19.52 2.86
N SER A 246 21.54 -19.68 4.07
CA SER A 246 20.93 -19.13 5.29
C SER A 246 20.89 -17.61 5.29
N GLN A 247 21.94 -16.95 4.80
CA GLN A 247 21.96 -15.49 4.66
C GLN A 247 20.98 -15.02 3.58
N GLY A 248 20.93 -15.69 2.43
CA GLY A 248 19.96 -15.42 1.37
C GLY A 248 18.52 -15.51 1.88
N LYS A 249 18.18 -16.61 2.57
CA LYS A 249 16.87 -16.78 3.22
C LYS A 249 16.58 -15.71 4.27
N ALA A 250 17.57 -15.33 5.08
CA ALA A 250 17.38 -14.27 6.07
C ALA A 250 17.08 -12.92 5.42
N ILE A 251 17.69 -12.62 4.27
CA ILE A 251 17.41 -11.43 3.48
C ILE A 251 16.01 -11.55 2.84
N VAL A 252 15.70 -12.65 2.15
CA VAL A 252 14.39 -12.91 1.55
C VAL A 252 13.27 -12.76 2.60
N LYS A 253 13.44 -13.38 3.77
CA LYS A 253 12.53 -13.24 4.91
C LYS A 253 12.39 -11.81 5.39
N LYS A 254 13.52 -11.10 5.57
CA LYS A 254 13.53 -9.70 6.01
C LYS A 254 12.84 -8.78 5.01
N LEU A 255 13.00 -9.06 3.72
CA LEU A 255 12.39 -8.31 2.62
C LEU A 255 10.94 -8.74 2.36
N GLY A 256 10.45 -9.80 3.02
CA GLY A 256 9.15 -10.38 2.76
C GLY A 256 9.04 -10.88 1.33
N LEU A 257 10.04 -11.61 0.84
CA LEU A 257 10.07 -12.19 -0.51
C LEU A 257 9.81 -13.70 -0.49
N GLU A 258 9.47 -14.27 0.66
CA GLU A 258 9.10 -15.68 0.78
C GLU A 258 7.82 -15.93 -0.04
N ASN A 259 7.82 -16.98 -0.87
CA ASN A 259 6.60 -17.46 -1.51
C ASN A 259 5.73 -18.17 -0.47
N ASP A 260 4.43 -17.87 -0.45
CA ASP A 260 3.41 -18.75 0.15
C ASP A 260 3.27 -20.04 -0.68
#